data_AF-A0A529NQK4-F1
#
_entry.id   AF-A0A529NQK4-F1
#
_cell.length_a   1.000
_cell.length_b   1.000
_cell.length_c   1.000
_cell.angle_alpha   90.00
_cell.angle_beta   90.00
_cell.angle_gamma   90.00
#
_symmetry.space_group_name_H-M   'P 1'
#
loop_
_entity.id
_entity.type
_entity.pdbx_description
1 polymer ?
#
loop_
_entity_poly.entity_id
_entity_poly.type
_entity_poly.pdbx_seq_one_letter_code
_entity_poly.pdbx_strand_id
1 'polypeptide(L)'
;TEPPPRYSEASLIKKLEELGIGRPSTYTAILKTLEDRDYVTIDRRKLVPQAKGRLLSAFLESFFERYVEYDFTASLEEKLDEISDGKLAWKDVLRDFWKDFSGAVDDIKELRVTDVLDALNDELAPLVFPAREDGSNPRICPKCGTGNLSLKLGKFGAFVGCSNYPECSFT
;
A
#
# COMPACT_ATOMS: atom_id res chain seq x y z
N THR A 1 -24.46 -8.05 -9.49
CA THR A 1 -23.20 -8.41 -10.15
C THR A 1 -22.28 -8.99 -9.10
N GLU A 2 -21.56 -10.07 -9.40
CA GLU A 2 -20.59 -10.62 -8.44
C GLU A 2 -19.32 -9.77 -8.44
N PRO A 3 -18.66 -9.60 -7.28
CA PRO A 3 -17.38 -8.91 -7.23
C PRO A 3 -16.30 -9.69 -7.99
N PRO A 4 -15.28 -9.01 -8.54
CA PRO A 4 -14.18 -9.69 -9.23
C PRO A 4 -13.49 -10.68 -8.29
N PRO A 5 -13.07 -11.86 -8.81
CA PRO A 5 -12.44 -12.88 -7.98
C PRO A 5 -11.07 -12.39 -7.52
N ARG A 6 -10.71 -12.73 -6.27
CA ARG A 6 -9.33 -12.52 -5.78
C ARG A 6 -8.33 -13.32 -6.61
N TYR A 7 -7.11 -12.80 -6.68
CA TYR A 7 -5.99 -13.48 -7.29
C TYR A 7 -5.62 -14.76 -6.52
N SER A 8 -5.29 -15.83 -7.25
CA SER A 8 -4.39 -16.88 -6.79
C SER A 8 -2.95 -16.51 -7.12
N GLU A 9 -1.97 -17.27 -6.63
CA GLU A 9 -0.56 -17.10 -7.03
C GLU A 9 -0.40 -17.13 -8.56
N ALA A 10 -0.96 -18.13 -9.23
CA ALA A 10 -0.86 -18.26 -10.68
C ALA A 10 -1.47 -17.07 -11.43
N SER A 11 -2.64 -16.56 -10.99
CA SER A 11 -3.24 -15.41 -11.65
C SER A 11 -2.52 -14.10 -11.34
N LEU A 12 -1.88 -13.99 -10.16
CA LEU A 12 -1.06 -12.81 -9.82
C LEU A 12 0.23 -12.82 -10.64
N ILE A 13 0.92 -13.96 -10.74
CA ILE A 13 2.11 -14.11 -11.59
C ILE A 13 1.78 -13.74 -13.04
N LYS A 14 0.67 -14.26 -13.57
CA LYS A 14 0.22 -13.91 -14.91
C LYS A 14 -0.01 -12.40 -15.04
N LYS A 15 -0.61 -11.76 -14.03
CA LYS A 15 -0.84 -10.32 -14.06
C LYS A 15 0.45 -9.50 -14.01
N LEU A 16 1.43 -9.94 -13.21
CA LEU A 16 2.76 -9.33 -13.14
C LEU A 16 3.48 -9.42 -14.50
N GLU A 17 3.43 -10.60 -15.13
CA GLU A 17 3.97 -10.82 -16.47
C GLU A 17 3.30 -9.92 -17.53
N GLU A 18 1.97 -9.82 -17.52
CA GLU A 18 1.21 -8.91 -18.41
C GLU A 18 1.58 -7.43 -18.23
N LEU A 19 1.99 -7.04 -17.01
CA LEU A 19 2.41 -5.68 -16.68
C LEU A 19 3.92 -5.46 -16.89
N GLY A 20 4.69 -6.49 -17.27
CA GLY A 20 6.15 -6.38 -17.39
C GLY A 20 6.90 -6.27 -16.05
N ILE A 21 6.21 -6.55 -14.93
CA ILE A 21 6.75 -6.42 -13.57
C ILE A 21 7.28 -7.78 -13.10
N GLY A 22 8.55 -7.81 -12.71
CA GLY A 22 9.22 -9.04 -12.31
C GLY A 22 9.63 -9.92 -13.49
N ARG A 23 10.28 -11.05 -13.17
CA ARG A 23 10.89 -11.99 -14.12
C ARG A 23 10.65 -13.43 -13.61
N PRO A 24 10.83 -14.47 -14.45
CA PRO A 24 10.71 -15.86 -14.01
C PRO A 24 11.54 -16.20 -12.76
N SER A 25 12.68 -15.51 -12.58
CA SER A 25 13.55 -15.65 -11.41
C SER A 25 13.03 -14.97 -10.14
N THR A 26 12.08 -14.03 -10.23
CA THR A 26 11.63 -13.20 -9.10
C THR A 26 10.21 -13.47 -8.64
N TYR A 27 9.33 -14.05 -9.48
CA TYR A 27 7.91 -14.26 -9.14
C TYR A 27 7.67 -14.99 -7.80
N THR A 28 8.37 -16.11 -7.58
CA THR A 28 8.26 -16.86 -6.31
C THR A 28 8.78 -16.05 -5.14
N ALA A 29 9.88 -15.29 -5.32
CA ALA A 29 10.46 -14.47 -4.28
C ALA A 29 9.57 -13.27 -3.91
N ILE A 30 8.88 -12.67 -4.88
CA ILE A 30 7.89 -11.60 -4.67
C ILE A 30 6.75 -12.13 -3.81
N LEU A 31 6.11 -13.22 -4.21
CA LEU A 31 4.99 -13.83 -3.46
C LEU A 31 5.41 -14.18 -2.04
N LYS A 32 6.56 -14.85 -1.90
CA LYS A 32 7.10 -15.22 -0.60
C LYS A 32 7.38 -14.01 0.28
N THR A 33 7.91 -12.92 -0.27
CA THR A 33 8.17 -11.69 0.50
C THR A 33 6.87 -11.02 0.96
N LEU A 34 5.82 -11.04 0.14
CA LEU A 34 4.51 -10.50 0.51
C LEU A 34 3.88 -11.31 1.67
N GLU A 35 4.02 -12.63 1.65
CA GLU A 35 3.55 -13.52 2.71
C GLU A 35 4.42 -13.41 3.99
N ASP A 36 5.73 -13.59 3.87
CA ASP A 36 6.68 -13.56 5.00
C ASP A 36 6.66 -12.23 5.78
N ARG A 37 6.20 -11.14 5.16
CA ARG A 37 6.06 -9.81 5.79
C ARG A 37 4.64 -9.47 6.27
N ASP A 38 3.71 -10.42 6.19
CA ASP A 38 2.30 -10.28 6.56
C ASP A 38 1.57 -9.17 5.77
N TYR A 39 1.96 -8.93 4.51
CA TYR A 39 1.20 -8.02 3.63
C TYR A 39 0.00 -8.71 3.00
N VAL A 40 0.12 -10.01 2.74
CA VAL A 40 -0.94 -10.87 2.25
C VAL A 40 -0.95 -12.19 3.03
N THR A 41 -2.10 -12.84 3.09
CA THR A 41 -2.21 -14.24 3.51
C THR A 41 -2.88 -15.06 2.41
N ILE A 42 -2.67 -16.37 2.44
CA ILE A 42 -3.34 -17.30 1.52
C ILE A 42 -4.50 -17.97 2.25
N ASP A 43 -5.72 -17.68 1.81
CA ASP A 43 -6.93 -18.36 2.26
C ASP A 43 -7.60 -19.06 1.09
N ARG A 44 -7.84 -20.37 1.19
CA ARG A 44 -8.42 -21.20 0.11
C ARG A 44 -7.79 -20.95 -1.27
N ARG A 45 -6.46 -20.87 -1.32
CA ARG A 45 -5.64 -20.56 -2.53
C ARG A 45 -5.90 -19.17 -3.14
N LYS A 46 -6.45 -18.25 -2.36
CA LYS A 46 -6.65 -16.84 -2.73
C LYS A 46 -5.79 -15.95 -1.86
N LEU A 47 -5.14 -14.98 -2.49
CA LEU A 47 -4.36 -13.95 -1.81
C LEU A 47 -5.32 -12.94 -1.18
N VAL A 48 -5.22 -12.76 0.13
CA VAL A 48 -6.03 -11.83 0.90
C VAL A 48 -5.13 -10.75 1.50
N PRO A 49 -5.26 -9.48 1.09
CA PRO A 49 -4.44 -8.40 1.62
C PRO A 49 -4.78 -8.12 3.09
N GLN A 50 -3.74 -8.07 3.91
CA GLN A 50 -3.82 -7.80 5.35
C GLN A 50 -3.86 -6.29 5.63
N ALA A 51 -4.23 -5.91 6.85
CA ALA A 51 -4.29 -4.51 7.27
C ALA A 51 -2.93 -3.80 7.09
N LYS A 52 -1.83 -4.49 7.42
CA LYS A 52 -0.46 -3.97 7.24
C LYS A 52 -0.12 -3.72 5.77
N GLY A 53 -0.49 -4.64 4.88
CA GLY A 53 -0.30 -4.49 3.43
C GLY A 53 -1.07 -3.30 2.89
N ARG A 54 -2.35 -3.15 3.28
CA ARG A 54 -3.19 -2.02 2.89
C ARG A 54 -2.64 -0.68 3.37
N LEU A 55 -2.16 -0.62 4.62
CA LEU A 55 -1.56 0.58 5.18
C LEU A 55 -0.30 0.99 4.42
N LEU A 56 0.57 0.02 4.12
CA LEU A 56 1.79 0.28 3.34
C LEU A 56 1.45 0.72 1.91
N SER A 57 0.52 0.05 1.23
CA SER A 57 0.08 0.43 -0.11
C SER A 57 -0.46 1.86 -0.14
N ALA A 58 -1.38 2.20 0.76
CA ALA A 58 -1.93 3.56 0.85
C ALA A 58 -0.85 4.61 1.13
N PHE A 59 0.15 4.29 1.97
CA PHE A 59 1.27 5.19 2.23
C PHE A 59 2.12 5.40 0.97
N LEU A 60 2.47 4.33 0.26
CA LEU A 60 3.28 4.44 -0.95
C LEU A 60 2.51 5.12 -2.09
N GLU A 61 1.22 4.86 -2.25
CA GLU A 61 0.37 5.53 -3.24
C GLU A 61 0.23 7.03 -2.94
N SER A 62 0.10 7.42 -1.66
CA SER A 62 -0.06 8.83 -1.28
C SER A 62 1.22 9.65 -1.40
N PHE A 63 2.38 9.05 -1.17
CA PHE A 63 3.65 9.80 -1.00
C PHE A 63 4.74 9.39 -1.98
N PHE A 64 4.69 8.19 -2.54
CA PHE A 64 5.68 7.64 -3.45
C PHE A 64 5.04 7.12 -4.75
N GLU A 65 3.94 7.74 -5.21
CA GLU A 65 3.10 7.28 -6.33
C GLU A 65 3.94 6.79 -7.52
N ARG A 66 4.84 7.64 -8.02
CA ARG A 66 5.77 7.32 -9.13
C ARG A 66 6.48 5.97 -8.96
N TYR A 67 6.88 5.59 -7.75
CA TYR A 67 7.66 4.38 -7.49
C TYR A 67 6.81 3.12 -7.35
N VAL A 68 5.49 3.25 -7.22
CA VAL A 68 4.54 2.12 -7.18
C VAL A 68 3.67 2.02 -8.42
N GLU A 69 3.75 2.99 -9.33
CA GLU A 69 3.17 2.89 -10.66
C GLU A 69 3.73 1.68 -11.42
N TYR A 70 2.82 0.98 -12.11
CA TYR A 70 3.16 -0.22 -12.87
C TYR A 70 4.17 0.09 -13.98
N ASP A 71 3.97 1.19 -14.72
CA ASP A 71 4.82 1.58 -15.84
C ASP A 71 6.23 1.96 -15.38
N PHE A 72 6.36 2.63 -14.23
CA PHE A 72 7.68 2.93 -13.67
C PHE A 72 8.43 1.64 -13.33
N THR A 73 7.77 0.72 -12.63
CA THR A 73 8.37 -0.55 -12.22
C THR A 73 8.77 -1.39 -13.43
N ALA A 74 7.90 -1.51 -14.43
CA ALA A 74 8.19 -2.21 -15.68
C ALA A 74 9.38 -1.59 -16.43
N SER A 75 9.40 -0.25 -16.56
CA SER A 75 10.50 0.46 -17.24
C SER A 75 11.85 0.29 -16.52
N LEU A 76 11.84 0.14 -15.19
CA LEU A 76 13.06 -0.11 -14.43
C LEU A 76 13.59 -1.52 -14.72
N GLU A 77 12.71 -2.52 -14.76
CA GLU A 77 13.08 -3.90 -15.12
C GLU A 77 13.66 -3.95 -16.56
N GLU A 78 13.07 -3.23 -17.52
CA GLU A 78 13.61 -3.12 -18.88
C GLU A 78 15.02 -2.50 -18.90
N LYS A 79 15.25 -1.43 -18.14
CA LYS A 79 16.59 -0.82 -18.03
C LYS A 79 17.62 -1.80 -17.46
N LEU A 80 17.22 -2.65 -16.51
CA LEU A 80 18.10 -3.68 -15.95
C LEU A 80 18.46 -4.75 -16.99
N ASP A 81 17.51 -5.13 -17.85
CA ASP A 81 17.79 -6.02 -18.97
C ASP A 81 18.73 -5.37 -19.99
N GLU A 82 18.53 -4.09 -20.32
CA GLU A 82 19.44 -3.34 -21.21
C GLU A 82 20.86 -3.20 -20.63
N ILE A 83 21.00 -3.07 -19.31
CA ILE A 83 22.30 -3.12 -18.64
C ILE A 83 22.93 -4.50 -18.82
N SER A 84 22.17 -5.59 -18.63
CA SER A 84 22.65 -6.96 -18.81
C SER A 84 23.11 -7.22 -20.24
N ASP A 85 22.44 -6.62 -21.22
CA ASP A 85 22.79 -6.66 -22.65
C ASP A 85 23.97 -5.73 -23.03
N GLY A 86 24.48 -4.94 -22.08
CA GLY A 86 25.54 -3.96 -22.33
C GLY A 86 25.12 -2.73 -23.13
N LYS A 87 23.81 -2.48 -23.26
CA LYS A 87 23.22 -1.34 -23.99
C LYS A 87 23.17 -0.08 -23.14
N LEU A 88 23.08 -0.23 -21.82
CA LEU A 88 23.08 0.88 -20.86
C LEU A 88 24.22 0.78 -19.84
N ALA A 89 24.77 1.93 -19.45
CA ALA A 89 25.74 2.02 -18.37
C ALA A 89 25.01 2.04 -17.02
N TRP A 90 25.22 0.99 -16.22
CA TRP A 90 24.55 0.83 -14.91
C TRP A 90 24.74 2.02 -13.95
N LYS A 91 25.91 2.69 -14.02
CA LYS A 91 26.21 3.85 -13.17
C LYS A 91 25.34 5.05 -13.50
N ASP A 92 24.92 5.21 -14.75
CA ASP A 92 24.08 6.33 -15.17
C ASP A 92 22.64 6.09 -14.70
N VAL A 93 22.13 4.87 -14.91
CA VAL A 93 20.81 4.46 -14.40
C VAL A 93 20.71 4.61 -12.87
N LEU A 94 21.72 4.17 -12.12
CA LEU A 94 21.73 4.33 -10.66
C LEU A 94 21.80 5.80 -10.23
N ARG A 95 22.59 6.62 -10.92
CA ARG A 95 22.71 8.05 -10.61
C ARG A 95 21.39 8.77 -10.81
N ASP A 96 20.72 8.50 -11.92
CA ASP A 96 19.43 9.11 -12.26
C ASP A 96 18.34 8.65 -11.29
N PHE A 97 18.27 7.35 -11.00
CA PHE A 97 17.35 6.81 -9.99
C PHE A 97 17.58 7.46 -8.62
N TRP A 98 18.83 7.51 -8.17
CA TRP A 98 19.17 8.03 -6.85
C TRP A 98 18.85 9.52 -6.71
N LYS A 99 19.15 10.31 -7.75
CA LYS A 99 18.85 11.74 -7.76
C LYS A 99 17.36 12.00 -7.53
N ASP A 100 16.50 11.29 -8.25
CA ASP A 100 15.05 11.48 -8.13
C ASP A 100 14.52 10.91 -6.81
N PHE A 101 14.96 9.70 -6.43
CA PHE A 101 14.47 9.03 -5.23
C PHE A 101 14.89 9.74 -3.94
N SER A 102 16.13 10.23 -3.87
CA SER A 102 16.58 11.01 -2.72
C SER A 102 15.79 12.31 -2.55
N GLY A 103 15.46 12.99 -3.65
CA GLY A 103 14.58 14.16 -3.63
C GLY A 103 13.19 13.83 -3.07
N ALA A 104 12.55 12.77 -3.57
CA ALA A 104 11.24 12.34 -3.07
C ALA A 104 11.28 11.98 -1.58
N VAL A 105 12.36 11.33 -1.12
CA VAL A 105 12.54 11.02 0.30
C VAL A 105 12.69 12.29 1.14
N ASP A 106 13.42 13.29 0.66
CA ASP A 106 13.62 14.55 1.38
C ASP A 106 12.32 15.35 1.49
N ASP A 107 11.49 15.38 0.44
CA ASP A 107 10.17 16.02 0.48
C ASP A 107 9.24 15.40 1.56
N ILE A 108 9.30 14.07 1.71
CA ILE A 108 8.45 13.33 2.65
C ILE A 108 8.95 13.45 4.09
N LYS A 109 10.27 13.59 4.30
CA LYS A 109 10.84 13.80 5.65
C LYS A 109 10.34 15.08 6.32
N GLU A 110 9.96 16.07 5.53
CA GLU A 110 9.40 17.33 6.05
C GLU A 110 7.95 17.21 6.53
N LEU A 111 7.27 16.09 6.21
CA LEU A 111 5.91 15.84 6.65
C LEU A 111 5.85 15.46 8.13
N ARG A 112 4.81 15.94 8.81
CA ARG A 112 4.51 15.51 10.17
C ARG A 112 3.75 14.19 10.13
N VAL A 113 3.85 13.44 11.22
CA VAL A 113 3.08 12.20 11.42
C VAL A 113 1.56 12.44 11.26
N THR A 114 1.07 13.63 11.64
CA THR A 114 -0.34 14.01 11.45
C THR A 114 -0.71 14.10 9.97
N ASP A 115 0.14 14.72 9.15
CA ASP A 115 -0.11 14.89 7.71
C ASP A 115 -0.19 13.52 7.01
N VAL A 116 0.69 12.59 7.41
CA VAL A 116 0.67 11.20 6.95
C VAL A 116 -0.62 10.50 7.39
N LEU A 117 -1.04 10.66 8.63
CA LEU A 117 -2.24 10.00 9.14
C LEU A 117 -3.53 10.53 8.53
N ASP A 118 -3.59 11.82 8.21
CA ASP A 118 -4.75 12.42 7.55
C ASP A 118 -4.89 11.87 6.13
N ALA A 119 -3.80 11.83 5.35
CA ALA A 119 -3.81 11.20 4.03
C ALA A 119 -4.25 9.73 4.07
N LEU A 120 -3.71 8.95 5.02
CA LEU A 120 -4.10 7.55 5.19
C LEU A 120 -5.55 7.38 5.65
N ASN A 121 -6.07 8.32 6.47
CA ASN A 121 -7.47 8.31 6.89
C ASN A 121 -8.43 8.51 5.73
N ASP A 122 -8.03 9.29 4.74
CA ASP A 122 -8.83 9.59 3.55
C ASP A 122 -8.75 8.43 2.55
N GLU A 123 -7.54 7.98 2.22
CA GLU A 123 -7.31 6.88 1.27
C GLU A 123 -7.97 5.57 1.74
N LEU A 124 -7.82 5.25 3.02
CA LEU A 124 -8.37 4.01 3.58
C LEU A 124 -9.85 4.16 4.03
N ALA A 125 -10.46 5.33 3.90
CA ALA A 125 -11.81 5.58 4.41
C ALA A 125 -12.86 4.56 3.92
N PRO A 126 -12.91 4.20 2.61
CA PRO A 126 -13.90 3.24 2.12
C PRO A 126 -13.73 1.83 2.70
N LEU A 127 -12.50 1.48 3.09
CA LEU A 127 -12.14 0.17 3.63
C LEU A 127 -12.34 0.10 5.14
N VAL A 128 -11.95 1.17 5.85
CA VAL A 128 -11.94 1.25 7.31
C VAL A 128 -13.30 1.69 7.86
N PHE A 129 -14.02 2.53 7.11
CA PHE A 129 -15.35 3.05 7.46
C PHE A 129 -16.36 2.71 6.36
N PRO A 130 -16.65 1.41 6.13
CA PRO A 130 -17.58 1.00 5.09
C PRO A 130 -18.98 1.59 5.35
N ALA A 131 -19.69 1.91 4.27
CA ALA A 131 -21.04 2.47 4.36
C ALA A 131 -21.96 1.52 5.15
N ARG A 132 -22.76 2.10 6.05
CA ARG A 132 -23.72 1.35 6.87
C ARG A 132 -25.00 1.12 6.09
N GLU A 133 -25.63 -0.02 6.33
CA GLU A 133 -26.92 -0.39 5.70
C GLU A 133 -28.05 0.59 6.06
N ASP A 134 -27.96 1.23 7.23
CA ASP A 134 -28.92 2.23 7.72
C ASP A 134 -28.71 3.63 7.11
N GLY A 135 -27.71 3.81 6.25
CA GLY A 135 -27.37 5.09 5.63
C GLY A 135 -26.74 6.12 6.58
N SER A 136 -26.47 5.74 7.83
CA SER A 136 -25.81 6.63 8.80
C SER A 136 -24.33 6.80 8.47
N ASN A 137 -23.77 7.94 8.88
CA ASN A 137 -22.35 8.23 8.63
C ASN A 137 -21.47 7.18 9.33
N PRO A 138 -20.64 6.41 8.58
CA PRO A 138 -19.87 5.31 9.13
C PRO A 138 -18.79 5.76 10.11
N ARG A 139 -18.38 7.03 10.05
CA ARG A 139 -17.43 7.63 10.99
C ARG A 139 -18.06 7.98 12.34
N ILE A 140 -19.38 8.01 12.51
CA ILE A 140 -19.97 8.32 13.83
C ILE A 140 -19.65 7.18 14.81
N CYS A 141 -19.02 7.51 15.93
CA CYS A 141 -18.66 6.54 16.95
C CYS A 141 -19.93 5.91 17.57
N PRO A 142 -20.07 4.58 17.55
CA PRO A 142 -21.27 3.91 18.07
C PRO A 142 -21.37 3.98 19.61
N LYS A 143 -20.28 4.27 20.31
CA LYS A 143 -20.24 4.33 21.78
C LYS A 143 -20.75 5.66 22.34
N CYS A 144 -20.39 6.78 21.73
CA CYS A 144 -20.71 8.11 22.24
C CYS A 144 -21.64 8.93 21.34
N GLY A 145 -21.87 8.51 20.09
CA GLY A 145 -22.74 9.16 19.11
C GLY A 145 -22.30 10.56 18.64
N THR A 146 -21.31 11.17 19.29
CA THR A 146 -20.88 12.56 19.07
C THR A 146 -19.48 12.68 18.47
N GLY A 147 -18.59 11.73 18.80
CA GLY A 147 -17.25 11.69 18.25
C GLY A 147 -17.19 10.97 16.89
N ASN A 148 -16.20 11.34 16.08
CA ASN A 148 -15.85 10.65 14.84
C ASN A 148 -14.76 9.59 15.06
N LEU A 149 -14.85 8.48 14.33
CA LEU A 149 -13.84 7.44 14.20
C LEU A 149 -12.76 7.88 13.19
N SER A 150 -11.52 7.60 13.55
CA SER A 150 -10.33 7.95 12.77
C SER A 150 -9.27 6.87 12.96
N LEU A 151 -8.42 6.66 11.95
CA LEU A 151 -7.19 5.89 12.07
C LEU A 151 -6.21 6.67 12.95
N LYS A 152 -5.68 5.99 13.97
CA LYS A 152 -4.74 6.50 14.97
C LYS A 152 -3.54 5.57 15.05
N LEU A 153 -2.40 6.08 15.54
CA LEU A 153 -1.21 5.26 15.83
C LEU A 153 -1.12 4.92 17.30
N GLY A 154 -0.87 3.64 17.59
CA GLY A 154 -0.58 3.13 18.92
C GLY A 154 0.72 2.33 18.94
N LYS A 155 1.09 1.85 20.13
CA LYS A 155 2.31 1.04 20.33
C LYS A 155 2.37 -0.22 19.46
N PHE A 156 1.21 -0.79 19.14
CA PHE A 156 1.08 -2.03 18.37
C PHE A 156 0.72 -1.80 16.89
N GLY A 157 0.80 -0.56 16.42
CA GLY A 157 0.44 -0.18 15.05
C GLY A 157 -0.79 0.71 14.98
N ALA A 158 -1.31 0.86 13.77
CA ALA A 158 -2.48 1.69 13.52
C ALA A 158 -3.78 1.00 13.98
N PHE A 159 -4.71 1.78 14.51
CA PHE A 159 -6.01 1.30 14.99
C PHE A 159 -7.09 2.36 14.75
N VAL A 160 -8.36 1.96 14.73
CA VAL A 160 -9.47 2.92 14.66
C VAL A 160 -9.77 3.42 16.06
N GLY A 161 -9.99 4.71 16.25
CA GLY A 161 -10.31 5.27 17.56
C GLY A 161 -11.22 6.49 17.48
N CYS A 162 -12.00 6.70 18.55
CA CYS A 162 -12.85 7.87 18.67
C CYS A 162 -12.02 9.15 18.90
N SER A 163 -12.43 10.24 18.27
CA SER A 163 -11.85 11.59 18.44
C SER A 163 -12.06 12.16 19.85
N ASN A 164 -13.13 11.79 20.55
CA ASN A 164 -13.43 12.23 21.92
C ASN A 164 -12.63 11.45 22.99
N TYR A 165 -11.44 10.97 22.69
CA TYR A 165 -10.57 10.39 23.72
C TYR A 165 -9.93 11.54 24.52
N PRO A 166 -9.88 11.49 25.88
CA PRO A 166 -10.08 10.33 26.76
C PRO A 166 -11.53 10.04 27.20
N GLU A 167 -12.48 10.92 26.92
CA GLU A 167 -13.88 10.80 27.38
C GLU A 167 -14.60 9.58 26.77
N CYS A 168 -14.18 9.14 25.58
CA CYS A 168 -14.66 7.96 24.87
C CYS A 168 -13.49 7.05 24.46
N SER A 169 -13.35 5.93 25.16
CA SER A 169 -12.32 4.91 24.92
C SER A 169 -12.68 3.87 23.83
N PHE A 170 -13.49 4.24 22.84
CA PHE A 170 -13.82 3.33 21.74
C PHE A 170 -12.63 3.17 20.78
N THR A 171 -12.28 1.91 20.50
CA THR A 171 -11.24 1.48 19.54
C THR A 171 -11.73 0.32 18.71
#